data_AF-G0N346-F1
#
_entry.id   AF-G0N346-F1
#
_cell.length_a   1.000
_cell.length_b   1.000
_cell.length_c   1.000
_cell.angle_alpha   90.00
_cell.angle_beta   90.00
_cell.angle_gamma   90.00
#
_symmetry.space_group_name_H-M   'P 1'
#
loop_
_entity.id
_entity.type
_entity.pdbx_description
1 polymer ?
#
loop_
_entity_poly.entity_id
_entity_poly.type
_entity_poly.pdbx_seq_one_letter_code
_entity_poly.pdbx_strand_id
1 'polypeptide(L)'
;MENTTSIHNISSLYSIFLVRIYMVILTFIYPFYIHVYRMNREWDQKTALYHIIRHSYKVLQKFYVLLYIFIATTIITDNFYKDNNTVWFLYYLYFMSQFLILYLMAEVNHFLLCLLAFQRFMIYFFPWSEKYIRFDETGMSRFVICCYIIFGLQLTWELGISHNQCFFYIIINFLLLLSILLYLPIAYSIQKTYIPLYFSFASEDLELLVGSYKVIDSFLTPFIVQISYLGCNRRNLMTLLWSLKPKNVLKTLCCPCFTAAPRVAPRDQSMYSSSGLPLY
;
A
#
# COMPACT_ATOMS: atom_id res chain seq x y z
N MET A 1 -38.11 -12.15 -11.91
CA MET A 1 -36.96 -12.99 -11.49
C MET A 1 -35.88 -13.08 -12.57
N GLU A 2 -36.20 -13.19 -13.87
CA GLU A 2 -35.18 -13.16 -14.95
C GLU A 2 -34.44 -11.81 -15.08
N ASN A 3 -35.12 -10.69 -14.79
CA ASN A 3 -34.51 -9.37 -14.92
C ASN A 3 -33.53 -9.02 -13.79
N THR A 4 -33.72 -9.61 -12.60
CA THR A 4 -32.80 -9.40 -11.48
C THR A 4 -31.54 -10.25 -11.64
N THR A 5 -31.65 -11.49 -12.12
CA THR A 5 -30.49 -12.35 -12.40
C THR A 5 -29.62 -11.83 -13.54
N SER A 6 -30.21 -11.23 -14.58
CA SER A 6 -29.46 -10.60 -15.67
C SER A 6 -28.65 -9.38 -15.19
N ILE A 7 -29.25 -8.52 -14.36
CA ILE A 7 -28.58 -7.35 -13.77
C ILE A 7 -27.43 -7.76 -12.85
N HIS A 8 -27.62 -8.77 -11.99
CA HIS A 8 -26.56 -9.29 -11.12
C HIS A 8 -25.38 -9.88 -11.92
N ASN A 9 -25.66 -10.60 -13.00
CA ASN A 9 -24.61 -11.16 -13.87
C ASN A 9 -23.80 -10.07 -14.59
N ILE A 10 -24.46 -9.01 -15.06
CA ILE A 10 -23.79 -7.87 -15.71
C ILE A 10 -22.89 -7.14 -14.70
N SER A 11 -23.38 -6.89 -13.47
CA SER A 11 -22.60 -6.28 -12.39
C SER A 11 -21.37 -7.12 -12.01
N SER A 12 -21.54 -8.44 -11.92
CA SER A 12 -20.44 -9.38 -11.65
C SER A 12 -19.38 -9.39 -12.77
N LEU A 13 -19.78 -9.40 -14.04
CA LEU A 13 -18.84 -9.33 -15.16
C LEU A 13 -18.06 -8.02 -15.17
N TYR A 14 -18.72 -6.90 -14.86
CA TYR A 14 -18.09 -5.59 -14.77
C TYR A 14 -17.05 -5.53 -13.64
N SER A 15 -17.36 -6.06 -12.45
CA SER A 15 -16.41 -6.09 -11.34
C SER A 15 -15.18 -6.95 -11.64
N ILE A 16 -15.37 -8.12 -12.26
CA ILE A 16 -14.26 -8.99 -12.72
C ILE A 16 -13.38 -8.24 -13.73
N PHE A 17 -13.98 -7.52 -14.68
CA PHE A 17 -13.25 -6.74 -15.66
C PHE A 17 -12.40 -5.64 -15.02
N LEU A 18 -12.96 -4.89 -14.07
CA LEU A 18 -12.22 -3.85 -13.34
C LEU A 18 -11.05 -4.42 -12.54
N VAL A 19 -11.24 -5.54 -11.84
CA VAL A 19 -10.16 -6.22 -11.10
C VAL A 19 -9.04 -6.64 -12.06
N ARG A 20 -9.36 -7.16 -13.26
CA ARG A 20 -8.35 -7.51 -14.26
C ARG A 20 -7.55 -6.29 -14.73
N ILE A 21 -8.22 -5.18 -15.01
CA ILE A 21 -7.54 -3.92 -15.37
C ILE A 21 -6.59 -3.49 -14.24
N TYR A 22 -7.07 -3.51 -13.00
CA TYR A 22 -6.26 -3.14 -11.84
C TYR A 22 -4.98 -3.99 -11.73
N MET A 23 -5.10 -5.30 -11.91
CA MET A 23 -3.98 -6.24 -11.87
C MET A 23 -2.95 -5.98 -12.97
N VAL A 24 -3.41 -5.62 -14.18
CA VAL A 24 -2.54 -5.22 -15.29
C VAL A 24 -1.79 -3.93 -14.96
N ILE A 25 -2.48 -2.94 -14.40
CA ILE A 25 -1.87 -1.66 -13.98
C ILE A 25 -0.79 -1.89 -12.93
N LEU A 26 -1.09 -2.66 -11.87
CA LEU A 26 -0.13 -3.04 -10.84
C LEU A 26 1.13 -3.69 -11.44
N THR A 27 0.93 -4.72 -12.27
CA THR A 27 2.01 -5.46 -12.93
C THR A 27 2.89 -4.53 -13.78
N PHE A 28 2.28 -3.56 -14.47
CA PHE A 28 2.99 -2.58 -15.29
C PHE A 28 3.80 -1.57 -14.46
N ILE A 29 3.28 -1.10 -13.32
CA ILE A 29 3.95 -0.12 -12.45
C ILE A 29 5.14 -0.76 -11.70
N TYR A 30 5.03 -2.04 -11.36
CA TYR A 30 6.03 -2.76 -10.58
C TYR A 30 7.49 -2.65 -11.06
N PRO A 31 7.83 -2.87 -12.35
CA PRO A 31 9.21 -2.71 -12.83
C PRO A 31 9.74 -1.29 -12.64
N PHE A 32 8.91 -0.26 -12.85
CA PHE A 32 9.31 1.12 -12.59
C PHE A 32 9.57 1.38 -11.12
N TYR A 33 8.71 0.86 -10.24
CA TYR A 33 8.90 0.93 -8.79
C TYR A 33 10.24 0.32 -8.37
N ILE A 34 10.55 -0.91 -8.82
CA ILE A 34 11.84 -1.57 -8.51
C ILE A 34 13.01 -0.73 -9.02
N HIS A 35 12.93 -0.26 -10.26
CA HIS A 35 14.01 0.51 -10.87
C HIS A 35 14.30 1.79 -10.09
N VAL A 36 13.25 2.57 -9.78
CA VAL A 36 13.38 3.82 -9.03
C VAL A 36 13.91 3.55 -7.61
N TYR A 37 13.38 2.53 -6.93
CA TYR A 37 13.85 2.14 -5.61
C TYR A 37 15.34 1.81 -5.60
N ARG A 38 15.79 1.02 -6.57
CA ARG A 38 17.21 0.64 -6.69
C ARG A 38 18.10 1.85 -6.97
N MET A 39 17.68 2.72 -7.88
CA MET A 39 18.43 3.92 -8.22
C MET A 39 18.58 4.90 -7.05
N ASN A 40 17.58 4.98 -6.17
CA ASN A 40 17.57 5.93 -5.06
C ASN A 40 17.96 5.30 -3.72
N ARG A 41 18.29 4.01 -3.68
CA ARG A 41 18.59 3.25 -2.46
C ARG A 41 19.64 3.90 -1.56
N GLU A 42 20.76 4.35 -2.13
CA GLU A 42 21.86 4.97 -1.36
C GLU A 42 21.46 6.29 -0.69
N TRP A 43 20.53 7.01 -1.33
CA TRP A 43 20.00 8.24 -0.78
C TRP A 43 18.94 7.98 0.27
N ASP A 44 18.05 7.03 0.00
CA ASP A 44 17.00 6.64 0.94
C ASP A 44 17.61 6.11 2.24
N GLN A 45 18.76 5.43 2.18
CA GLN A 45 19.55 4.99 3.35
C GLN A 45 19.92 6.11 4.31
N LYS A 46 20.04 7.36 3.82
CA LYS A 46 20.40 8.52 4.65
C LYS A 46 19.18 9.13 5.33
N THR A 47 17.97 8.74 4.94
CA THR A 47 16.74 9.25 5.53
C THR A 47 16.39 8.48 6.79
N ALA A 48 15.84 9.16 7.81
CA ALA A 48 15.29 8.52 9.01
C ALA A 48 14.18 7.50 8.69
N LEU A 49 13.66 7.52 7.46
CA LEU A 49 12.54 6.73 6.97
C LEU A 49 12.99 5.45 6.26
N TYR A 50 14.31 5.25 6.10
CA TYR A 50 14.87 4.15 5.31
C TYR A 50 14.30 2.79 5.69
N HIS A 51 14.18 2.52 6.99
CA HIS A 51 13.74 1.21 7.47
C HIS A 51 12.28 0.93 7.12
N ILE A 52 11.40 1.94 7.18
CA ILE A 52 9.99 1.82 6.74
C ILE A 52 9.94 1.61 5.22
N ILE A 53 10.65 2.44 4.45
CA ILE A 53 10.69 2.35 2.98
C ILE A 53 11.23 0.99 2.52
N ARG A 54 12.28 0.48 3.16
CA ARG A 54 12.85 -0.85 2.91
C ARG A 54 11.90 -1.96 3.29
N HIS A 55 11.18 -1.83 4.41
CA HIS A 55 10.16 -2.79 4.81
C HIS A 55 9.04 -2.87 3.77
N SER A 56 8.46 -1.72 3.40
CA SER A 56 7.41 -1.63 2.37
C SER A 56 7.88 -2.20 1.03
N TYR A 57 9.12 -1.93 0.61
CA TYR A 57 9.70 -2.54 -0.58
C TYR A 57 9.73 -4.08 -0.50
N LYS A 58 10.21 -4.65 0.62
CA LYS A 58 10.26 -6.11 0.82
C LYS A 58 8.87 -6.74 0.87
N VAL A 59 7.92 -6.09 1.54
CA VAL A 59 6.52 -6.55 1.60
C VAL A 59 5.91 -6.54 0.20
N LEU A 60 6.15 -5.49 -0.58
CA LEU A 60 5.67 -5.39 -1.95
C LEU A 60 6.28 -6.49 -2.84
N GLN A 61 7.57 -6.81 -2.68
CA GLN A 61 8.15 -7.95 -3.42
C GLN A 61 7.44 -9.27 -3.10
N LYS A 62 7.16 -9.55 -1.82
CA LYS A 62 6.40 -10.74 -1.41
C LYS A 62 4.99 -10.72 -1.99
N PHE A 63 4.30 -9.57 -1.95
CA PHE A 63 2.99 -9.38 -2.57
C PHE A 63 2.99 -9.82 -4.04
N TYR A 64 3.93 -9.33 -4.86
CA TYR A 64 3.98 -9.69 -6.28
C TYR A 64 4.30 -11.17 -6.52
N VAL A 65 5.17 -11.78 -5.68
CA VAL A 65 5.41 -13.22 -5.76
C VAL A 65 4.12 -13.99 -5.50
N LEU A 66 3.39 -13.66 -4.43
CA LEU A 66 2.09 -14.27 -4.12
C LEU A 66 1.07 -14.05 -5.25
N LEU A 67 1.05 -12.84 -5.83
CA LEU A 67 0.18 -12.48 -6.94
C LEU A 67 0.40 -13.35 -8.18
N TYR A 68 1.67 -13.55 -8.58
CA TYR A 68 2.00 -14.37 -9.74
C TYR A 68 1.73 -15.85 -9.50
N ILE A 69 1.99 -16.35 -8.27
CA ILE A 69 1.62 -17.72 -7.91
C ILE A 69 0.10 -17.87 -7.98
N PHE A 70 -0.67 -16.91 -7.47
CA PHE A 70 -2.13 -16.92 -7.55
C PHE A 70 -2.63 -16.99 -9.00
N ILE A 71 -2.10 -16.15 -9.90
CA ILE A 71 -2.43 -16.17 -11.33
C ILE A 71 -2.05 -17.51 -11.97
N ALA A 72 -0.89 -18.08 -11.62
CA ALA A 72 -0.47 -19.36 -12.16
C ALA A 72 -1.39 -20.51 -11.69
N THR A 73 -1.74 -20.53 -10.39
CA THR A 73 -2.60 -21.58 -9.84
C THR A 73 -4.01 -21.51 -10.39
N THR A 74 -4.57 -20.31 -10.62
CA THR A 74 -5.91 -20.16 -11.24
C THR A 74 -5.95 -20.73 -12.65
N ILE A 75 -4.94 -20.40 -13.47
CA ILE A 75 -4.83 -20.91 -14.85
C ILE A 75 -4.70 -22.44 -14.85
N ILE A 76 -3.93 -23.02 -13.93
CA ILE A 76 -3.76 -24.47 -13.84
C ILE A 76 -5.06 -25.15 -13.41
N THR A 77 -5.74 -24.66 -12.37
CA THR A 77 -6.98 -25.26 -11.88
C THR A 77 -8.08 -25.21 -12.94
N ASP A 78 -8.21 -24.09 -13.64
CA ASP A 78 -9.24 -23.90 -14.68
C ASP A 78 -9.04 -24.83 -15.88
N ASN A 79 -7.79 -25.06 -16.30
CA ASN A 79 -7.49 -25.85 -17.50
C ASN A 79 -7.41 -27.36 -17.24
N PHE A 80 -6.94 -27.78 -16.06
CA PHE A 80 -6.63 -29.19 -15.79
C PHE A 80 -7.58 -29.87 -14.81
N TYR A 81 -8.29 -29.11 -13.97
CA TYR A 81 -9.06 -29.66 -12.84
C TYR A 81 -10.48 -29.13 -12.74
N LYS A 82 -11.03 -28.64 -13.85
CA LYS A 82 -12.33 -27.96 -13.91
C LYS A 82 -13.46 -28.70 -13.19
N ASP A 83 -13.52 -30.03 -13.31
CA ASP A 83 -14.61 -30.85 -12.76
C ASP A 83 -14.24 -31.55 -11.44
N ASN A 84 -13.08 -31.25 -10.84
CA ASN A 84 -12.62 -31.91 -9.62
C ASN A 84 -12.92 -31.06 -8.36
N ASN A 85 -14.02 -31.40 -7.68
CA ASN A 85 -14.48 -30.69 -6.48
C ASN A 85 -13.45 -30.65 -5.34
N THR A 86 -12.64 -31.70 -5.16
CA THR A 86 -11.62 -31.74 -4.12
C THR A 86 -10.51 -30.73 -4.40
N VAL A 87 -10.09 -30.60 -5.67
CA VAL A 87 -9.08 -29.61 -6.06
C VAL A 87 -9.61 -28.18 -5.88
N TRP A 88 -10.86 -27.92 -6.25
CA TRP A 88 -11.51 -26.63 -6.03
C TRP A 88 -11.60 -26.25 -4.56
N PHE A 89 -11.93 -27.20 -3.69
CA PHE A 89 -11.94 -26.99 -2.25
C PHE A 89 -10.55 -26.63 -1.72
N LEU A 90 -9.51 -27.38 -2.10
CA LEU A 90 -8.12 -27.08 -1.72
C LEU A 90 -7.65 -25.72 -2.26
N TYR A 91 -8.02 -25.39 -3.50
CA TYR A 91 -7.74 -24.09 -4.10
C TYR A 91 -8.41 -22.94 -3.33
N TYR A 92 -9.66 -23.12 -2.89
CA TYR A 92 -10.35 -22.13 -2.06
C TYR A 92 -9.65 -21.92 -0.71
N LEU A 93 -9.23 -23.00 -0.04
CA LEU A 93 -8.45 -22.89 1.21
C LEU A 93 -7.13 -22.15 0.98
N TYR A 94 -6.43 -22.46 -0.12
CA TYR A 94 -5.23 -21.75 -0.52
C TYR A 94 -5.52 -20.26 -0.76
N PHE A 95 -6.55 -19.92 -1.54
CA PHE A 95 -6.95 -18.54 -1.81
C PHE A 95 -7.26 -17.77 -0.53
N MET A 96 -8.01 -18.39 0.40
CA MET A 96 -8.31 -17.78 1.70
C MET A 96 -7.05 -17.53 2.53
N SER A 97 -6.09 -18.47 2.54
CA SER A 97 -4.82 -18.26 3.23
C SER A 97 -4.01 -17.09 2.65
N GLN A 98 -4.00 -16.93 1.32
CA GLN A 98 -3.34 -15.82 0.64
C GLN A 98 -3.99 -14.49 1.00
N PHE A 99 -5.33 -14.45 0.98
CA PHE A 99 -6.08 -13.25 1.35
C PHE A 99 -5.76 -12.79 2.77
N LEU A 100 -5.71 -13.71 3.74
CA LEU A 100 -5.37 -13.39 5.14
C LEU A 100 -3.95 -12.83 5.29
N ILE A 101 -2.98 -13.39 4.57
CA ILE A 101 -1.61 -12.87 4.56
C ILE A 101 -1.57 -11.45 4.01
N LEU A 102 -2.28 -11.20 2.91
CA LEU A 102 -2.34 -9.87 2.29
C LEU A 102 -3.00 -8.84 3.19
N TYR A 103 -4.11 -9.20 3.84
CA TYR A 103 -4.78 -8.36 4.82
C TYR A 103 -3.85 -7.96 5.97
N LEU A 104 -3.15 -8.93 6.57
CA LEU A 104 -2.20 -8.66 7.66
C LEU A 104 -1.05 -7.74 7.20
N MET A 105 -0.55 -7.94 5.98
CA MET A 105 0.49 -7.08 5.40
C MET A 105 -0.02 -5.66 5.15
N ALA A 106 -1.28 -5.51 4.74
CA ALA A 106 -1.91 -4.22 4.51
C ALA A 106 -2.09 -3.44 5.83
N GLU A 107 -2.62 -4.07 6.87
CA GLU A 107 -2.78 -3.48 8.21
C GLU A 107 -1.47 -2.95 8.77
N VAL A 108 -0.41 -3.77 8.74
CA VAL A 108 0.91 -3.34 9.19
C VAL A 108 1.45 -2.20 8.34
N ASN A 109 1.27 -2.24 7.01
CA ASN A 109 1.71 -1.15 6.14
C ASN A 109 0.94 0.15 6.42
N HIS A 110 -0.38 0.11 6.62
CA HIS A 110 -1.18 1.28 6.97
C HIS A 110 -0.72 1.89 8.28
N PHE A 111 -0.51 1.06 9.31
CA PHE A 111 0.02 1.51 10.59
C PHE A 111 1.40 2.18 10.45
N LEU A 112 2.30 1.59 9.64
CA LEU A 112 3.61 2.17 9.37
C LEU A 112 3.52 3.50 8.59
N LEU A 113 2.54 3.64 7.69
CA LEU A 113 2.27 4.91 6.99
C LEU A 113 1.71 5.98 7.95
N CYS A 114 0.84 5.60 8.89
CA CYS A 114 0.37 6.50 9.95
C CYS A 114 1.54 6.96 10.84
N LEU A 115 2.41 6.03 11.25
CA LEU A 115 3.61 6.36 12.00
C LEU A 115 4.50 7.31 11.20
N LEU A 116 4.72 7.05 9.91
CA LEU A 116 5.50 7.91 9.03
C LEU A 116 4.96 9.34 8.96
N ALA A 117 3.64 9.48 8.81
CA ALA A 117 2.97 10.78 8.78
C ALA A 117 3.16 11.52 10.11
N PHE A 118 2.99 10.82 11.23
CA PHE A 118 3.23 11.37 12.57
C PHE A 118 4.67 11.81 12.77
N GLN A 119 5.65 11.02 12.33
CA GLN A 119 7.07 11.38 12.40
C GLN A 119 7.35 12.69 11.64
N ARG A 120 6.80 12.84 10.43
CA ARG A 120 6.96 14.06 9.62
C ARG A 120 6.32 15.27 10.27
N PHE A 121 5.12 15.10 10.82
CA PHE A 121 4.44 16.14 11.57
C PHE A 121 5.30 16.62 12.76
N MET A 122 5.81 15.69 13.56
CA MET A 122 6.62 16.01 14.73
C MET A 122 7.93 16.71 14.36
N ILE A 123 8.64 16.25 13.33
CA ILE A 123 9.88 16.91 12.89
C ILE A 123 9.61 18.32 12.37
N TYR A 124 8.51 18.53 11.65
CA TYR A 124 8.13 19.82 11.11
C TYR A 124 7.77 20.86 12.18
N PHE A 125 6.91 20.49 13.14
CA PHE A 125 6.48 21.41 14.20
C PHE A 125 7.48 21.51 15.36
N PHE A 126 8.22 20.43 15.62
CA PHE A 126 9.09 20.30 16.79
C PHE A 126 10.46 19.72 16.40
N PRO A 127 11.38 20.54 15.87
CA PRO A 127 12.68 20.06 15.38
C PRO A 127 13.51 19.29 16.42
N TRP A 128 13.35 19.58 17.72
CA TRP A 128 14.03 18.85 18.79
C TRP A 128 13.61 17.37 18.90
N SER A 129 12.44 17.02 18.39
CA SER A 129 11.90 15.65 18.41
C SER A 129 12.68 14.70 17.51
N GLU A 130 13.45 15.21 16.54
CA GLU A 130 14.22 14.42 15.57
C GLU A 130 15.15 13.39 16.25
N LYS A 131 15.78 13.77 17.37
CA LYS A 131 16.68 12.89 18.13
C LYS A 131 15.95 11.69 18.76
N TYR A 132 14.68 11.85 19.12
CA TYR A 132 13.88 10.83 19.80
C TYR A 132 13.10 9.95 18.82
N ILE A 133 12.81 10.46 17.63
CA ILE A 133 11.96 9.81 16.64
C ILE A 133 12.77 8.98 15.63
N ARG A 134 14.10 9.17 15.57
CA ARG A 134 15.01 8.35 14.76
C ARG A 134 15.12 6.94 15.35
N PHE A 135 14.52 5.96 14.69
CA PHE A 135 14.67 4.55 15.02
C PHE A 135 16.01 4.01 14.50
N ASP A 136 16.69 3.20 15.30
CA ASP A 136 17.80 2.36 14.85
C ASP A 136 17.27 1.16 14.05
N GLU A 137 18.12 0.54 13.23
CA GLU A 137 17.72 -0.60 12.36
C GLU A 137 17.13 -1.76 13.17
N THR A 138 17.74 -2.06 14.32
CA THR A 138 17.36 -3.19 15.16
C THR A 138 16.05 -2.92 15.89
N GLY A 139 15.89 -1.70 16.43
CA GLY A 139 14.64 -1.26 17.05
C GLY A 139 13.48 -1.27 16.06
N MET A 140 13.67 -0.74 14.85
CA MET A 140 12.62 -0.73 13.83
C MET A 140 12.21 -2.14 13.40
N SER A 141 13.17 -3.05 13.21
CA SER A 141 12.85 -4.44 12.86
C SER A 141 12.05 -5.14 13.96
N ARG A 142 12.43 -4.95 15.23
CA ARG A 142 11.67 -5.51 16.37
C ARG A 142 10.27 -4.90 16.45
N PHE A 143 10.15 -3.60 16.26
CA PHE A 143 8.87 -2.89 16.26
C PHE A 143 7.92 -3.44 15.19
N VAL A 144 8.40 -3.60 13.95
CA VAL A 144 7.60 -4.19 12.86
C VAL A 144 7.14 -5.61 13.21
N ILE A 145 8.01 -6.44 13.79
CA ILE A 145 7.62 -7.80 14.23
C ILE A 145 6.53 -7.72 15.30
N CYS A 146 6.65 -6.83 16.28
CA CYS A 146 5.59 -6.60 17.26
C CYS A 146 4.28 -6.18 16.60
N CYS A 147 4.30 -5.31 15.59
CA CYS A 147 3.10 -4.96 14.81
C CYS A 147 2.47 -6.21 14.18
N TYR A 148 3.24 -7.05 13.49
CA TYR A 148 2.71 -8.29 12.90
C TYR A 148 2.08 -9.22 13.94
N ILE A 149 2.68 -9.33 15.14
CA ILE A 149 2.11 -10.13 16.23
C ILE A 149 0.79 -9.53 16.72
N ILE A 150 0.76 -8.21 16.98
CA ILE A 150 -0.45 -7.51 17.49
C ILE A 150 -1.59 -7.59 16.47
N PHE A 151 -1.35 -7.22 15.21
CA PHE A 151 -2.36 -7.28 14.15
C PHE A 151 -2.74 -8.73 13.79
N GLY A 152 -1.81 -9.68 13.94
CA GLY A 152 -2.10 -11.10 13.79
C GLY A 152 -3.04 -11.62 14.87
N LEU A 153 -2.79 -11.27 16.14
CA LEU A 153 -3.68 -11.58 17.25
C LEU A 153 -5.05 -10.92 17.07
N GLN A 154 -5.09 -9.67 16.64
CA GLN A 154 -6.35 -8.98 16.29
C GLN A 154 -7.12 -9.74 15.21
N LEU A 155 -6.45 -10.16 14.13
CA LEU A 155 -7.07 -10.94 13.05
C LEU A 155 -7.64 -12.28 13.56
N THR A 156 -6.90 -13.00 14.41
CA THR A 156 -7.42 -14.25 15.01
C THR A 156 -8.64 -14.02 15.89
N TRP A 157 -8.72 -12.87 16.57
CA TRP A 157 -9.88 -12.47 17.34
C TRP A 157 -11.07 -12.12 16.45
N GLU A 158 -10.83 -11.38 15.35
CA GLU A 158 -11.84 -11.03 14.34
C GLU A 158 -12.44 -12.29 13.67
N LEU A 159 -11.63 -13.32 13.43
CA LEU A 159 -12.08 -14.62 12.88
C LEU A 159 -12.75 -15.54 13.92
N GLY A 160 -12.51 -15.30 15.22
CA GLY A 160 -12.80 -16.26 16.29
C GLY A 160 -14.17 -16.10 16.97
N ILE A 161 -14.72 -14.89 17.12
CA ILE A 161 -15.94 -14.66 17.93
C ILE A 161 -16.79 -13.50 17.39
N SER A 162 -18.10 -13.72 17.24
CA SER A 162 -19.13 -12.71 17.00
C SER A 162 -19.42 -11.86 18.25
N HIS A 163 -19.75 -10.58 18.06
CA HIS A 163 -20.31 -9.59 19.00
C HIS A 163 -19.45 -8.48 19.62
N ASN A 164 -18.11 -8.48 19.58
CA ASN A 164 -17.30 -7.36 20.15
C ASN A 164 -16.40 -6.62 19.15
N GLN A 165 -16.72 -6.69 17.86
CA GLN A 165 -15.95 -6.05 16.77
C GLN A 165 -16.05 -4.52 16.79
N CYS A 166 -17.16 -3.96 17.28
CA CYS A 166 -17.39 -2.51 17.26
C CYS A 166 -16.37 -1.73 18.09
N PHE A 167 -15.94 -2.22 19.26
CA PHE A 167 -15.11 -1.42 20.18
C PHE A 167 -13.68 -1.20 19.67
N PHE A 168 -13.00 -2.26 19.26
CA PHE A 168 -11.65 -2.16 18.67
C PHE A 168 -11.69 -1.46 17.31
N TYR A 169 -12.73 -1.68 16.51
CA TYR A 169 -12.96 -0.97 15.26
C TYR A 169 -13.15 0.53 15.48
N ILE A 170 -13.95 0.95 16.46
CA ILE A 170 -14.12 2.36 16.83
C ILE A 170 -12.78 2.97 17.24
N ILE A 171 -11.95 2.25 18.02
CA ILE A 171 -10.63 2.75 18.44
C ILE A 171 -9.68 2.91 17.24
N ILE A 172 -9.60 1.93 16.33
CA ILE A 172 -8.73 2.02 15.15
C ILE A 172 -9.23 3.10 14.17
N ASN A 173 -10.54 3.22 13.97
CA ASN A 173 -11.12 4.28 13.14
C ASN A 173 -10.97 5.66 13.80
N PHE A 174 -11.03 5.75 15.13
CA PHE A 174 -10.74 6.99 15.84
C PHE A 174 -9.26 7.38 15.71
N LEU A 175 -8.34 6.42 15.76
CA LEU A 175 -6.91 6.66 15.50
C LEU A 175 -6.64 7.04 14.04
N LEU A 176 -7.33 6.41 13.09
CA LEU A 176 -7.31 6.80 11.67
C LEU A 176 -7.91 8.19 11.46
N LEU A 177 -9.04 8.50 12.10
CA LEU A 177 -9.65 9.83 12.09
C LEU A 177 -8.69 10.86 12.68
N LEU A 178 -8.02 10.54 13.79
CA LEU A 178 -6.99 11.41 14.38
C LEU A 178 -5.79 11.60 13.45
N SER A 179 -5.39 10.54 12.73
CA SER A 179 -4.35 10.63 11.70
C SER A 179 -4.80 11.51 10.52
N ILE A 180 -6.08 11.47 10.13
CA ILE A 180 -6.70 12.33 9.10
C ILE A 180 -6.87 13.76 9.62
N LEU A 181 -7.12 13.96 10.92
CA LEU A 181 -7.17 15.27 11.56
C LEU A 181 -5.79 15.96 11.51
N LEU A 182 -4.70 15.20 11.57
CA LEU A 182 -3.34 15.69 11.33
C LEU A 182 -3.09 16.08 9.85
N TYR A 183 -3.91 15.60 8.91
CA TYR A 183 -3.96 16.05 7.51
C TYR A 183 -4.94 17.23 7.29
N LEU A 184 -5.64 17.76 8.31
CA LEU A 184 -6.65 18.82 8.15
C LEU A 184 -6.21 20.06 7.37
N PRO A 185 -4.97 20.56 7.47
CA PRO A 185 -4.53 21.67 6.62
C PRO A 185 -4.56 21.34 5.12
N ILE A 186 -4.47 20.05 4.77
CA ILE A 186 -4.50 19.51 3.40
C ILE A 186 -5.92 19.06 3.02
N ALA A 187 -6.69 18.51 3.95
CA ALA A 187 -8.07 18.05 3.74
C ALA A 187 -9.11 19.18 3.64
N TYR A 188 -8.84 20.35 4.23
CA TYR A 188 -9.68 21.55 4.05
C TYR A 188 -9.77 21.97 2.56
N SER A 189 -8.75 21.62 1.76
CA SER A 189 -8.77 21.80 0.29
C SER A 189 -9.64 20.77 -0.45
N ILE A 190 -10.03 19.67 0.19
CA ILE A 190 -10.68 18.50 -0.44
C ILE A 190 -12.12 18.28 0.11
N GLN A 191 -12.48 18.95 1.20
CA GLN A 191 -13.70 18.73 1.99
C GLN A 191 -15.05 19.03 1.31
N LYS A 192 -15.09 19.47 0.05
CA LYS A 192 -16.37 19.73 -0.64
C LYS A 192 -17.02 18.50 -1.29
N THR A 193 -16.37 17.33 -1.30
CA THR A 193 -16.85 16.20 -2.13
C THR A 193 -17.39 14.99 -1.35
N TYR A 194 -16.99 14.78 -0.08
CA TYR A 194 -17.25 13.49 0.61
C TYR A 194 -18.45 13.46 1.59
N ILE A 195 -18.94 14.63 2.02
CA ILE A 195 -20.01 14.74 3.01
C ILE A 195 -21.38 14.23 2.48
N PRO A 196 -21.76 14.39 1.20
CA PRO A 196 -23.03 13.87 0.69
C PRO A 196 -23.09 12.33 0.59
N LEU A 197 -21.93 11.65 0.58
CA LEU A 197 -21.86 10.19 0.43
C LEU A 197 -22.23 9.47 1.75
N TYR A 198 -21.88 10.06 2.89
CA TYR A 198 -22.10 9.46 4.22
C TYR A 198 -23.58 9.45 4.61
N PHE A 199 -24.36 10.42 4.15
CA PHE A 199 -25.77 10.57 4.52
C PHE A 199 -26.73 9.73 3.64
N SER A 200 -26.31 9.32 2.44
CA SER A 200 -27.16 8.51 1.55
C SER A 200 -27.13 7.00 1.82
N PHE A 201 -26.18 6.50 2.63
CA PHE A 201 -25.94 5.07 2.82
C PHE A 201 -26.39 4.50 4.18
N ALA A 202 -27.09 5.29 5.01
CA ALA A 202 -27.51 4.91 6.35
C ALA A 202 -28.66 3.85 6.40
N SER A 203 -28.80 2.99 5.40
CA SER A 203 -29.87 1.99 5.32
C SER A 203 -29.46 0.61 4.80
N GLU A 204 -28.20 0.20 4.98
CA GLU A 204 -27.76 -1.20 4.82
C GLU A 204 -26.76 -1.59 5.93
N ASP A 205 -26.61 -2.90 6.19
CA ASP A 205 -25.84 -3.49 7.29
C ASP A 205 -24.40 -2.95 7.37
N LEU A 206 -24.17 -2.06 8.34
CA LEU A 206 -22.91 -1.35 8.56
C LEU A 206 -21.70 -2.28 8.61
N GLU A 207 -21.85 -3.48 9.16
CA GLU A 207 -20.78 -4.48 9.27
C GLU A 207 -20.32 -5.02 7.91
N LEU A 208 -21.27 -5.34 7.02
CA LEU A 208 -20.96 -5.83 5.66
C LEU A 208 -20.28 -4.73 4.84
N LEU A 209 -20.78 -3.49 4.96
CA LEU A 209 -20.21 -2.34 4.29
C LEU A 209 -18.77 -2.09 4.75
N VAL A 210 -18.54 -2.06 6.06
CA VAL A 210 -17.20 -1.92 6.65
C VAL A 210 -16.26 -3.04 6.22
N GLY A 211 -16.73 -4.29 6.23
CA GLY A 211 -15.96 -5.45 5.76
C GLY A 211 -15.55 -5.29 4.29
N SER A 212 -16.47 -4.82 3.44
CA SER A 212 -16.17 -4.60 2.02
C SER A 212 -15.10 -3.51 1.79
N TYR A 213 -15.11 -2.42 2.56
CA TYR A 213 -14.09 -1.38 2.49
C TYR A 213 -12.71 -1.89 2.93
N LYS A 214 -12.65 -2.67 4.01
CA LYS A 214 -11.39 -3.29 4.47
C LYS A 214 -10.75 -4.18 3.40
N VAL A 215 -11.58 -4.95 2.69
CA VAL A 215 -11.14 -5.79 1.56
C VAL A 215 -10.57 -4.91 0.45
N ILE A 216 -11.33 -3.89 0.02
CA ILE A 216 -10.91 -2.95 -1.03
C ILE A 216 -9.59 -2.27 -0.67
N ASP A 217 -9.49 -1.73 0.54
CA ASP A 217 -8.28 -1.06 1.02
C ASP A 217 -7.07 -1.99 1.00
N SER A 218 -7.22 -3.23 1.47
CA SER A 218 -6.15 -4.23 1.45
C SER A 218 -5.66 -4.53 0.03
N PHE A 219 -6.57 -4.59 -0.94
CA PHE A 219 -6.23 -4.74 -2.35
C PHE A 219 -5.55 -3.51 -2.93
N LEU A 220 -5.92 -2.30 -2.50
CA LEU A 220 -5.38 -1.02 -2.98
C LEU A 220 -4.03 -0.65 -2.33
N THR A 221 -3.72 -1.14 -1.13
CA THR A 221 -2.46 -0.87 -0.43
C THR A 221 -1.20 -1.00 -1.30
N PRO A 222 -0.96 -2.09 -2.07
CA PRO A 222 0.23 -2.21 -2.91
C PRO A 222 0.32 -1.10 -3.97
N PHE A 223 -0.82 -0.71 -4.56
CA PHE A 223 -0.87 0.40 -5.52
C PHE A 223 -0.56 1.72 -4.82
N ILE A 224 -1.19 1.99 -3.67
CA ILE A 224 -0.96 3.21 -2.86
C ILE A 224 0.51 3.32 -2.47
N VAL A 225 1.14 2.24 -2.00
CA VAL A 225 2.56 2.21 -1.64
C VAL A 225 3.45 2.53 -2.84
N GLN A 226 3.14 1.99 -4.03
CA GLN A 226 3.90 2.26 -5.24
C GLN A 226 3.79 3.71 -5.69
N ILE A 227 2.57 4.22 -5.84
CA ILE A 227 2.35 5.59 -6.33
C ILE A 227 2.87 6.62 -5.32
N SER A 228 2.77 6.34 -4.02
CA SER A 228 3.26 7.24 -2.97
C SER A 228 4.79 7.30 -2.99
N TYR A 229 5.46 6.16 -3.10
CA TYR A 229 6.92 6.13 -3.21
C TYR A 229 7.40 6.80 -4.50
N LEU A 230 6.75 6.51 -5.63
CA LEU A 230 7.15 7.03 -6.94
C LEU A 230 6.87 8.54 -7.10
N GLY A 231 5.71 9.00 -6.64
CA GLY A 231 5.21 10.35 -6.90
C GLY A 231 5.49 11.37 -5.79
N CYS A 232 5.44 10.96 -4.52
CA CYS A 232 5.52 11.91 -3.40
C CYS A 232 6.94 12.34 -3.01
N ASN A 233 7.96 11.85 -3.72
CA ASN A 233 9.35 12.26 -3.52
C ASN A 233 9.89 12.81 -4.84
N ARG A 234 10.31 14.09 -4.84
CA ARG A 234 10.84 14.77 -6.03
C ARG A 234 11.95 13.97 -6.72
N ARG A 235 12.85 13.35 -5.96
CA ARG A 235 13.92 12.51 -6.53
C ARG A 235 13.34 11.26 -7.19
N ASN A 236 12.42 10.57 -6.53
CA ASN A 236 11.77 9.38 -7.07
C ASN A 236 10.99 9.71 -8.35
N LEU A 237 10.24 10.81 -8.34
CA LEU A 237 9.49 11.29 -9.49
C LEU A 237 10.40 11.65 -10.67
N MET A 238 11.52 12.33 -10.42
CA MET A 238 12.49 12.66 -11.47
C MET A 238 13.18 11.42 -12.06
N THR A 239 13.41 10.38 -11.25
CA THR A 239 13.91 9.08 -11.72
C THR A 239 12.84 8.35 -12.54
N LEU A 240 11.58 8.38 -12.11
CA LEU A 240 10.45 7.82 -12.85
C LEU A 240 10.26 8.50 -14.21
N LEU A 241 10.22 9.84 -14.26
CA LEU A 241 10.06 10.58 -15.52
C LEU A 241 11.21 10.30 -16.50
N TRP A 242 12.40 9.96 -16.00
CA TRP A 242 13.52 9.54 -16.85
C TRP A 242 13.37 8.12 -17.38
N SER A 243 12.90 7.18 -16.56
CA SER A 243 12.62 5.82 -17.01
C SER A 243 11.44 5.75 -17.97
N LEU A 244 10.50 6.71 -17.90
CA LEU A 244 9.40 6.89 -18.84
C LEU A 244 9.79 7.46 -20.22
N LYS A 245 11.04 7.88 -20.43
CA LYS A 245 11.49 8.31 -21.77
C LYS A 245 11.50 7.12 -22.74
N PRO A 246 11.11 7.30 -24.03
CA PRO A 246 11.02 6.19 -24.99
C PRO A 246 12.29 5.32 -25.11
N LYS A 247 13.46 5.94 -24.98
CA LYS A 247 14.77 5.25 -25.01
C LYS A 247 15.02 4.33 -23.81
N ASN A 248 14.29 4.53 -22.72
CA ASN A 248 14.51 3.87 -21.43
C ASN A 248 13.34 2.97 -21.00
N VAL A 249 12.10 3.26 -21.40
CA VAL A 249 10.89 2.52 -20.99
C VAL A 249 11.04 1.02 -21.20
N LEU A 250 11.37 0.60 -22.42
CA LEU A 250 11.49 -0.81 -22.74
C LEU A 250 12.60 -1.48 -21.92
N LYS A 251 13.69 -0.76 -21.68
CA LYS A 251 14.81 -1.22 -20.86
C LYS A 251 14.41 -1.40 -19.40
N THR A 252 13.64 -0.47 -18.84
CA THR A 252 13.12 -0.55 -17.47
C THR A 252 12.08 -1.67 -17.32
N LEU A 253 11.23 -1.89 -18.32
CA LEU A 253 10.24 -2.97 -18.32
C LEU A 253 10.89 -4.36 -18.41
N CYS A 254 11.81 -4.56 -19.36
CA CYS A 254 12.47 -5.86 -19.58
C CYS A 254 13.56 -6.15 -18.53
N CYS A 255 14.26 -5.11 -18.07
CA CYS A 255 15.37 -5.22 -17.13
C CYS A 255 15.28 -4.11 -16.06
N PRO A 256 14.34 -4.19 -15.10
CA PRO A 256 14.24 -3.21 -14.01
C PRO A 256 15.51 -3.17 -13.13
N CYS A 257 16.35 -4.20 -13.25
CA CYS A 257 17.67 -4.29 -12.64
C CYS A 257 18.74 -3.39 -13.29
N PHE A 258 18.51 -2.83 -14.48
CA PHE A 258 19.52 -2.04 -15.17
C PHE A 258 19.72 -0.69 -14.46
N THR A 259 20.87 -0.54 -13.80
CA THR A 259 21.33 0.73 -13.26
C THR A 259 21.94 1.56 -14.38
N ALA A 260 21.28 2.64 -14.80
CA ALA A 260 22.00 3.69 -15.51
C ALA A 260 22.89 4.43 -14.51
N ALA A 261 24.06 4.90 -14.97
CA ALA A 261 24.98 5.66 -14.14
C ALA A 261 24.23 6.77 -13.37
N PRO A 262 24.56 7.00 -12.08
CA PRO A 262 23.86 7.97 -11.27
C PRO A 262 23.87 9.33 -11.97
N ARG A 263 22.68 9.92 -12.16
CA ARG A 263 22.58 11.30 -12.63
C ARG A 263 23.33 12.18 -11.64
N VAL A 264 24.41 12.79 -12.11
CA VAL A 264 25.03 13.96 -11.47
C VAL A 264 23.91 14.98 -11.25
N ALA A 265 23.75 15.45 -10.02
CA ALA A 265 22.77 16.48 -9.67
C ALA A 265 22.96 17.73 -10.56
N PRO A 266 21.90 18.52 -10.83
CA PRO A 266 22.10 19.85 -11.38
C PRO A 266 23.02 20.63 -10.44
N ARG A 267 24.04 21.24 -11.02
CA ARG A 267 25.02 22.09 -10.37
C ARG A 267 24.32 23.37 -9.93
N ASP A 268 23.63 23.35 -8.79
CA ASP A 268 23.13 24.55 -8.08
C ASP A 268 23.08 24.29 -6.56
N GLN A 269 24.25 24.16 -5.94
CA GLN A 269 24.44 24.33 -4.49
C GLN A 269 25.70 25.14 -4.16
N SER A 270 26.20 25.94 -5.11
CA SER A 270 27.14 27.03 -4.82
C SER A 270 26.38 28.32 -4.52
N MET A 271 25.54 28.28 -3.49
CA MET A 271 25.16 29.45 -2.69
C MET A 271 24.78 28.93 -1.31
N TYR A 272 25.81 28.56 -0.54
CA TYR A 272 25.71 28.58 0.91
C TYR A 272 25.41 30.02 1.32
N SER A 273 24.14 30.30 1.62
CA SER A 273 23.77 31.34 2.56
C SER A 273 24.33 30.93 3.93
N SER A 274 24.90 31.90 4.65
CA SER A 274 25.67 31.79 5.88
C SER A 274 24.91 31.29 7.12
N SER A 275 23.88 30.45 6.97
CA SER A 275 23.03 29.99 8.07
C SER A 275 22.85 28.47 8.20
N GLY A 276 23.55 27.66 7.39
CA GLY A 276 23.81 26.24 7.73
C GLY A 276 22.58 25.34 7.96
N LEU A 277 21.40 25.67 7.43
CA LEU A 277 20.18 24.87 7.57
C LEU A 277 19.63 24.48 6.19
N PRO A 278 19.36 23.19 5.92
CA PRO A 278 18.60 22.79 4.74
C PRO A 278 17.13 23.17 4.93
N LEU A 279 16.59 23.90 3.95
CA LEU A 279 15.16 24.15 3.78
C LEU A 279 14.47 22.82 3.41
N TYR A 280 13.50 22.42 4.24
CA TYR A 280 12.60 21.29 4.03
C TYR A 280 11.58 21.58 2.92
#